data_AF-A0A962KNJ2-F1
#
_entry.id   AF-A0A962KNJ2-F1
#
_cell.length_a   1.000
_cell.length_b   1.000
_cell.length_c   1.000
_cell.angle_alpha   90.00
_cell.angle_beta   90.00
_cell.angle_gamma   90.00
#
_symmetry.space_group_name_H-M   'P 1'
#
loop_
_entity.id
_entity.type
_entity.pdbx_description
1 polymer ?
#
loop_
_entity_poly.entity_id
_entity_poly.type
_entity_poly.pdbx_seq_one_letter_code
_entity_poly.pdbx_strand_id
1 'polypeptide(L)'
;MINLAKEGHDVTMQNVADELKVDITTLYRHIGGRQELSRFLAEDAAPSPDLLPDHHGKTAREWLREVAWFYWRLIHGHSELMKFSHSVIDPKLELLDHVVGVLIEYGFTPKAASYSYYFLLDVLVGFIYQQIRDEEEKVRGGGRFLNYQRNITARPKAELRNILACQWSPEDFEVETAFEVFLTFTLDGICAQLDERANKK
;
A
#
# COMPACT_ATOMS: atom_id res chain seq x y z
N MET A 1 17.04 -13.45 -4.28
CA MET A 1 16.95 -12.54 -3.11
C MET A 1 18.34 -12.17 -2.63
N ILE A 2 18.75 -10.92 -2.86
CA ILE A 2 19.88 -10.30 -2.17
C ILE A 2 19.41 -10.02 -0.73
N ASN A 3 20.07 -10.59 0.29
CA ASN A 3 19.59 -10.56 1.69
C ASN A 3 19.41 -9.12 2.24
N LEU A 4 20.14 -8.16 1.67
CA LEU A 4 20.15 -6.75 2.06
C LEU A 4 18.77 -6.07 1.98
N ALA A 5 17.91 -6.47 1.04
CA ALA A 5 16.57 -5.89 0.91
C ALA A 5 15.58 -6.38 1.98
N LYS A 6 15.87 -7.50 2.66
CA LYS A 6 15.02 -8.02 3.75
C LYS A 6 15.26 -7.34 5.09
N GLU A 7 16.40 -6.68 5.26
CA GLU A 7 16.83 -6.11 6.54
C GLU A 7 16.53 -4.60 6.67
N GLY A 8 15.80 -4.02 5.71
CA GLY A 8 15.40 -2.60 5.78
C GLY A 8 16.56 -1.60 5.63
N HIS A 9 17.71 -2.05 5.15
CA HIS A 9 18.86 -1.19 4.85
C HIS A 9 18.71 -0.53 3.47
N ASP A 10 19.12 0.74 3.34
CA ASP A 10 19.16 1.45 2.04
C ASP A 10 20.07 0.66 1.09
N VAL A 11 19.51 0.09 0.02
CA VAL A 11 20.25 -0.79 -0.89
C VAL A 11 21.11 0.08 -1.80
N THR A 12 22.42 0.02 -1.58
CA THR A 12 23.40 0.74 -2.42
C THR A 12 24.06 -0.18 -3.42
N MET A 13 24.57 0.38 -4.52
CA MET A 13 25.38 -0.36 -5.51
C MET A 13 26.59 -1.04 -4.84
N GLN A 14 27.19 -0.41 -3.82
CA GLN A 14 28.32 -0.97 -3.10
C GLN A 14 27.89 -2.21 -2.30
N ASN A 15 26.82 -2.11 -1.51
CA ASN A 15 26.36 -3.23 -0.69
C ASN A 15 25.99 -4.44 -1.56
N VAL A 16 25.35 -4.21 -2.71
CA VAL A 16 25.03 -5.29 -3.66
C VAL A 16 26.28 -5.91 -4.27
N ALA A 17 27.28 -5.09 -4.62
CA ALA A 17 28.55 -5.60 -5.15
C ALA A 17 29.28 -6.46 -4.11
N ASP A 18 29.30 -6.01 -2.85
CA ASP A 18 29.90 -6.72 -1.73
C ASP A 18 29.20 -8.07 -1.46
N GLU A 19 27.87 -8.09 -1.45
CA GLU A 19 27.06 -9.31 -1.26
C GLU A 19 27.26 -10.32 -2.40
N LEU A 20 27.29 -9.84 -3.65
CA LEU A 20 27.53 -10.67 -4.83
C LEU A 20 29.02 -11.04 -5.00
N LYS A 21 29.91 -10.48 -4.17
CA LYS A 21 31.37 -10.64 -4.23
C LYS A 21 31.94 -10.29 -5.61
N VAL A 22 31.41 -9.24 -6.23
CA VAL A 22 31.84 -8.72 -7.53
C VAL A 22 32.38 -7.31 -7.38
N ASP A 23 33.19 -6.88 -8.35
CA ASP A 23 33.61 -5.48 -8.42
C ASP A 23 32.42 -4.56 -8.73
N ILE A 24 32.34 -3.42 -8.06
CA ILE A 24 31.25 -2.44 -8.24
C ILE A 24 31.14 -1.96 -9.69
N THR A 25 32.24 -1.85 -10.44
CA THR A 25 32.23 -1.48 -11.86
C THR A 25 31.61 -2.56 -12.74
N THR A 26 31.74 -3.84 -12.36
CA THR A 26 31.03 -4.95 -12.99
C THR A 26 29.52 -4.80 -12.78
N LEU A 27 29.10 -4.47 -11.56
CA LEU A 27 27.69 -4.22 -11.25
C LEU A 27 27.12 -3.04 -12.05
N TYR A 28 27.83 -1.91 -12.12
CA TYR A 28 27.45 -0.77 -12.96
C TYR A 28 27.34 -1.12 -14.44
N ARG A 29 28.21 -2.01 -14.96
CA ARG A 29 28.15 -2.43 -16.37
C ARG A 29 26.89 -3.24 -16.69
N HIS A 30 26.40 -4.03 -15.75
CA HIS A 30 25.24 -4.91 -15.96
C HIS A 30 23.91 -4.25 -15.61
N ILE A 31 23.87 -3.41 -14.58
CA ILE A 31 22.64 -2.80 -14.07
C ILE A 31 22.53 -1.33 -14.47
N GLY A 32 23.62 -0.67 -14.85
CA GLY A 32 23.64 0.74 -15.26
C GLY A 32 23.73 1.73 -14.09
N GLY A 33 22.99 1.53 -13.01
CA GLY A 33 23.10 2.36 -11.80
C GLY A 33 22.01 2.18 -10.75
N ARG A 34 21.99 3.07 -9.73
CA ARG A 34 21.08 2.97 -8.57
C ARG A 34 19.60 2.96 -8.93
N GLN A 35 19.19 3.75 -9.93
CA GLN A 35 17.79 3.83 -10.34
C GLN A 35 17.32 2.51 -10.97
N GLU A 36 18.13 1.93 -11.84
CA GLU A 36 17.86 0.62 -12.46
C GLU A 36 17.87 -0.50 -11.43
N LEU A 37 18.84 -0.48 -10.49
CA LEU A 37 18.86 -1.41 -9.36
C LEU A 37 17.56 -1.33 -8.56
N SER A 38 17.08 -0.12 -8.27
CA SER A 38 15.83 0.05 -7.52
C SER A 38 14.61 -0.44 -8.30
N ARG A 39 14.60 -0.29 -9.64
CA ARG A 39 13.57 -0.86 -10.50
C ARG A 39 13.60 -2.39 -10.46
N PHE A 40 14.77 -3.02 -10.59
CA PHE A 40 14.91 -4.47 -10.48
C PHE A 40 14.44 -5.00 -9.13
N LEU A 41 14.77 -4.31 -8.04
CA LEU A 41 14.30 -4.68 -6.69
C LEU A 41 12.78 -4.56 -6.57
N ALA A 42 12.17 -3.52 -7.16
CA ALA A 42 10.72 -3.38 -7.19
C ALA A 42 10.05 -4.47 -8.04
N GLU A 43 10.63 -4.83 -9.19
CA GLU A 43 10.12 -5.90 -10.05
C GLU A 43 10.27 -7.30 -9.42
N ASP A 44 11.34 -7.55 -8.67
CA ASP A 44 11.59 -8.79 -7.91
C ASP A 44 10.66 -8.90 -6.69
N ALA A 45 10.36 -7.77 -6.03
CA ALA A 45 9.44 -7.71 -4.90
C ALA A 45 7.96 -7.67 -5.32
N ALA A 46 7.67 -7.46 -6.60
CA ALA A 46 6.30 -7.44 -7.10
C ALA A 46 5.61 -8.79 -6.85
N PRO A 47 4.38 -8.79 -6.35
CA PRO A 47 3.72 -10.03 -5.94
C PRO A 47 3.40 -10.93 -7.14
N SER A 48 3.35 -12.23 -6.86
CA SER A 48 2.87 -13.27 -7.77
C SER A 48 1.59 -13.92 -7.19
N PRO A 49 0.76 -14.56 -8.02
CA PRO A 49 -0.52 -15.15 -7.57
C PRO A 49 -0.39 -16.08 -6.36
N ASP A 50 0.67 -16.87 -6.31
CA ASP A 50 0.95 -17.86 -5.26
C ASP A 50 1.31 -17.23 -3.89
N LEU A 51 1.62 -15.94 -3.86
CA LEU A 51 1.93 -15.21 -2.62
C LEU A 51 0.69 -14.53 -2.01
N LEU A 52 -0.41 -14.44 -2.74
CA LEU A 52 -1.63 -13.83 -2.22
C LEU A 52 -2.24 -14.68 -1.10
N PRO A 53 -2.95 -14.05 -0.15
CA PRO A 53 -3.72 -14.78 0.85
C PRO A 53 -4.72 -15.75 0.21
N ASP A 54 -4.89 -16.92 0.83
CA ASP A 54 -5.89 -17.91 0.43
C ASP A 54 -7.31 -17.32 0.48
N HIS A 55 -8.14 -17.57 -0.53
CA HIS A 55 -9.49 -17.03 -0.63
C HIS A 55 -10.58 -18.03 -0.20
N HIS A 56 -10.24 -19.30 -0.04
CA HIS A 56 -11.21 -20.35 0.25
C HIS A 56 -11.87 -20.17 1.62
N GLY A 57 -13.21 -20.30 1.63
CA GLY A 57 -14.02 -20.20 2.86
C GLY A 57 -14.23 -18.77 3.38
N LYS A 58 -13.74 -17.74 2.67
CA LYS A 58 -13.87 -16.33 3.05
C LYS A 58 -14.94 -15.62 2.24
N THR A 59 -15.48 -14.54 2.78
CA THR A 59 -16.23 -13.54 2.02
C THR A 59 -15.27 -12.65 1.20
N ALA A 60 -15.78 -11.98 0.16
CA ALA A 60 -14.99 -11.01 -0.59
C ALA A 60 -14.36 -9.94 0.31
N ARG A 61 -15.10 -9.47 1.32
CA ARG A 61 -14.64 -8.47 2.29
C ARG A 61 -13.44 -8.97 3.10
N GLU A 62 -13.54 -10.17 3.66
CA GLU A 62 -12.47 -10.76 4.48
C GLU A 62 -11.21 -11.00 3.64
N TRP A 63 -11.36 -11.56 2.44
CA TRP A 63 -10.23 -11.81 1.58
C TRP A 63 -9.55 -10.51 1.10
N LEU A 64 -10.32 -9.53 0.63
CA LEU A 64 -9.76 -8.23 0.19
C LEU A 64 -9.09 -7.48 1.35
N ARG A 65 -9.58 -7.63 2.58
CA ARG A 65 -8.93 -7.11 3.78
C ARG A 65 -7.57 -7.77 4.01
N GLU A 66 -7.47 -9.09 3.87
CA GLU A 66 -6.19 -9.79 3.99
C GLU A 66 -5.23 -9.40 2.87
N VAL A 67 -5.72 -9.24 1.63
CA VAL A 67 -4.93 -8.75 0.49
C VAL A 67 -4.40 -7.35 0.78
N ALA A 68 -5.22 -6.45 1.32
CA ALA A 68 -4.79 -5.11 1.70
C ALA A 68 -3.65 -5.12 2.74
N TRP A 69 -3.78 -5.96 3.77
CA TRP A 69 -2.74 -6.15 4.78
C TRP A 69 -1.49 -6.84 4.24
N PHE A 70 -1.62 -7.74 3.28
CA PHE A 70 -0.50 -8.32 2.55
C PHE A 70 0.28 -7.23 1.82
N TYR A 71 -0.39 -6.40 1.02
CA TYR A 71 0.26 -5.29 0.31
C TYR A 71 0.89 -4.27 1.26
N TRP A 72 0.19 -3.94 2.36
CA TRP A 72 0.74 -3.09 3.40
C TRP A 72 2.09 -3.60 3.89
N ARG A 73 2.15 -4.85 4.33
CA ARG A 73 3.39 -5.46 4.83
C ARG A 73 4.46 -5.56 3.75
N LEU A 74 4.07 -5.91 2.52
CA LEU A 74 4.98 -6.01 1.38
C LEU A 74 5.66 -4.66 1.12
N ILE A 75 4.87 -3.59 1.04
CA ILE A 75 5.38 -2.25 0.76
C ILE A 75 6.26 -1.73 1.90
N HIS A 76 5.88 -1.97 3.16
CA HIS A 76 6.72 -1.59 4.30
C HIS A 76 8.02 -2.40 4.38
N GLY A 77 7.99 -3.67 3.95
CA GLY A 77 9.19 -4.51 3.84
C GLY A 77 10.09 -4.14 2.65
N HIS A 78 9.55 -3.43 1.65
CA HIS A 78 10.24 -3.08 0.42
C HIS A 78 9.94 -1.63 0.03
N SER A 79 10.56 -0.67 0.72
CA SER A 79 10.38 0.77 0.51
C SER A 79 10.57 1.24 -0.95
N GLU A 80 11.32 0.48 -1.75
CA GLU A 80 11.52 0.78 -3.17
C GLU A 80 10.27 0.59 -4.03
N LEU A 81 9.32 -0.25 -3.58
CA LEU A 81 8.01 -0.36 -4.20
C LEU A 81 7.25 0.97 -4.17
N MET A 82 7.51 1.84 -3.18
CA MET A 82 6.89 3.18 -3.15
C MET A 82 7.54 4.15 -4.14
N LYS A 83 8.83 4.01 -4.43
CA LYS A 83 9.50 4.81 -5.48
C LYS A 83 9.05 4.40 -6.88
N PHE A 84 8.67 3.13 -7.04
CA PHE A 84 8.13 2.56 -8.28
C PHE A 84 6.70 2.08 -8.07
N SER A 85 5.84 2.92 -7.50
CA SER A 85 4.47 2.55 -7.14
C SER A 85 3.63 2.09 -8.33
N HIS A 86 3.96 2.51 -9.55
CA HIS A 86 3.37 1.97 -10.78
C HIS A 86 3.57 0.45 -10.89
N SER A 87 4.69 -0.11 -10.42
CA SER A 87 4.90 -1.57 -10.41
C SER A 87 3.98 -2.32 -9.44
N VAL A 88 3.37 -1.62 -8.49
CA VAL A 88 2.34 -2.16 -7.58
C VAL A 88 0.95 -1.93 -8.14
N ILE A 89 0.68 -0.74 -8.68
CA ILE A 89 -0.64 -0.34 -9.23
C ILE A 89 -0.93 -1.04 -10.56
N ASP A 90 0.11 -1.29 -11.36
CA ASP A 90 0.06 -2.01 -12.64
C ASP A 90 0.64 -3.43 -12.46
N PRO A 91 -0.11 -4.34 -11.83
CA PRO A 91 0.35 -5.70 -11.62
C PRO A 91 0.56 -6.43 -12.94
N LYS A 92 1.42 -7.45 -12.91
CA LYS A 92 1.55 -8.40 -14.03
C LYS A 92 0.17 -8.99 -14.39
N LEU A 93 -0.05 -9.24 -15.67
CA LEU A 93 -1.36 -9.68 -16.17
C LEU A 93 -1.81 -11.00 -15.53
N GLU A 94 -0.88 -11.89 -15.19
CA GLU A 94 -1.17 -13.16 -14.53
C GLU A 94 -1.74 -12.95 -13.12
N LEU A 95 -1.21 -11.97 -12.39
CA LEU A 95 -1.73 -11.59 -11.07
C LEU A 95 -3.09 -10.93 -11.18
N LEU A 96 -3.24 -10.02 -12.15
CA LEU A 96 -4.52 -9.36 -12.41
C LEU A 96 -5.61 -10.38 -12.78
N ASP A 97 -5.32 -11.28 -13.71
CA ASP A 97 -6.26 -12.33 -14.15
C ASP A 97 -6.67 -13.24 -12.99
N HIS A 98 -5.71 -13.65 -12.16
CA HIS A 98 -5.99 -14.44 -10.95
C HIS A 98 -6.93 -13.72 -9.98
N VAL A 99 -6.61 -12.47 -9.61
CA VAL A 99 -7.44 -11.69 -8.66
C VAL A 99 -8.82 -11.42 -9.22
N VAL A 100 -8.92 -11.08 -10.50
CA VAL A 100 -10.21 -10.89 -11.19
C VAL A 100 -11.02 -12.18 -11.18
N GLY A 101 -10.38 -13.33 -11.40
CA GLY A 101 -11.01 -14.65 -11.30
C GLY A 101 -11.63 -14.89 -9.92
N VAL A 102 -10.86 -14.66 -8.84
CA VAL A 102 -11.34 -14.81 -7.46
C VAL A 102 -12.52 -13.87 -7.17
N LEU A 103 -12.45 -12.61 -7.59
CA LEU A 103 -13.57 -11.67 -7.41
C LEU A 103 -14.81 -12.09 -8.21
N ILE A 104 -14.66 -12.67 -9.39
CA ILE A 104 -15.79 -13.22 -10.15
C ILE A 104 -16.43 -14.39 -9.39
N GLU A 105 -15.66 -15.25 -8.72
CA GLU A 105 -16.19 -16.33 -7.86
C GLU A 105 -17.05 -15.78 -6.71
N TYR A 106 -16.69 -14.62 -6.17
CA TYR A 106 -17.51 -13.91 -5.17
C TYR A 106 -18.75 -13.20 -5.74
N GLY A 107 -18.92 -13.18 -7.06
CA GLY A 107 -20.13 -12.68 -7.73
C GLY A 107 -19.99 -11.32 -8.42
N PHE A 108 -18.79 -10.74 -8.44
CA PHE A 108 -18.52 -9.54 -9.23
C PHE A 108 -18.69 -9.81 -10.74
N THR A 109 -19.00 -8.75 -11.50
CA THR A 109 -18.81 -8.82 -12.97
C THR A 109 -17.32 -8.65 -13.29
N PRO A 110 -16.83 -9.14 -14.45
CA PRO A 110 -15.40 -9.00 -14.79
C PRO A 110 -14.89 -7.55 -14.75
N LYS A 111 -15.70 -6.59 -15.22
CA LYS A 111 -15.35 -5.16 -15.15
C LYS A 111 -15.32 -4.65 -13.71
N ALA A 112 -16.34 -4.95 -12.92
CA ALA A 112 -16.40 -4.52 -11.53
C ALA A 112 -15.27 -5.14 -10.68
N ALA A 113 -14.92 -6.40 -10.93
CA ALA A 113 -13.80 -7.09 -10.30
C ALA A 113 -12.47 -6.35 -10.58
N SER A 114 -12.18 -6.07 -11.85
CA SER A 114 -10.98 -5.34 -12.24
C SER A 114 -10.94 -3.94 -11.61
N TYR A 115 -12.02 -3.15 -11.72
CA TYR A 115 -12.07 -1.82 -11.09
C TYR A 115 -11.91 -1.87 -9.58
N SER A 116 -12.51 -2.86 -8.91
CA SER A 116 -12.41 -3.02 -7.46
C SER A 116 -10.98 -3.28 -7.02
N TYR A 117 -10.24 -4.10 -7.79
CA TYR A 117 -8.85 -4.38 -7.48
C TYR A 117 -7.94 -3.17 -7.71
N TYR A 118 -8.06 -2.49 -8.85
CA TYR A 118 -7.31 -1.25 -9.09
C TYR A 118 -7.62 -0.17 -8.05
N PHE A 119 -8.90 0.01 -7.73
CA PHE A 119 -9.31 0.97 -6.71
C PHE A 119 -8.71 0.65 -5.33
N LEU A 120 -8.69 -0.64 -4.95
CA LEU A 120 -8.02 -1.07 -3.72
C LEU A 120 -6.54 -0.67 -3.76
N LEU A 121 -5.81 -1.03 -4.81
CA LEU A 121 -4.38 -0.73 -4.94
C LEU A 121 -4.09 0.78 -4.91
N ASP A 122 -4.87 1.59 -5.62
CA ASP A 122 -4.73 3.05 -5.65
C ASP A 122 -4.89 3.65 -4.25
N VAL A 123 -5.90 3.21 -3.50
CA VAL A 123 -6.14 3.68 -2.13
C VAL A 123 -5.01 3.25 -1.21
N LEU A 124 -4.54 2.00 -1.30
CA LEU A 124 -3.46 1.49 -0.46
C LEU A 124 -2.16 2.25 -0.69
N VAL A 125 -1.76 2.43 -1.95
CA VAL A 125 -0.55 3.19 -2.29
C VAL A 125 -0.68 4.64 -1.84
N GLY A 126 -1.83 5.27 -2.09
CA GLY A 126 -2.10 6.63 -1.65
C GLY A 126 -1.99 6.79 -0.14
N PHE A 127 -2.56 5.85 0.62
CA PHE A 127 -2.47 5.87 2.08
C PHE A 127 -1.03 5.70 2.57
N ILE A 128 -0.32 4.68 2.08
CA ILE A 128 1.04 4.35 2.54
C ILE A 128 2.02 5.48 2.18
N TYR A 129 1.84 6.11 1.01
CA TYR A 129 2.61 7.30 0.64
C TYR A 129 2.46 8.44 1.66
N GLN A 130 1.22 8.73 2.08
CA GLN A 130 0.97 9.77 3.09
C GLN A 130 1.53 9.39 4.46
N GLN A 131 1.51 8.11 4.82
CA GLN A 131 2.08 7.62 6.05
C GLN A 131 3.60 7.80 6.09
N ILE A 132 4.33 7.36 5.05
CA ILE A 132 5.79 7.51 4.98
C ILE A 132 6.17 8.99 5.12
N ARG A 133 5.44 9.87 4.44
CA ARG A 133 5.64 11.32 4.56
C ARG A 133 5.36 11.84 5.98
N ASP A 134 4.32 11.33 6.65
CA ASP A 134 3.99 11.69 8.03
C ASP A 134 5.08 11.23 9.01
N GLU A 135 5.66 10.04 8.81
CA GLU A 135 6.79 9.53 9.57
C GLU A 135 8.04 10.41 9.40
N GLU A 136 8.36 10.81 8.16
CA GLU A 136 9.44 11.78 7.89
C GLU A 136 9.19 13.13 8.57
N GLU A 137 7.94 13.61 8.61
CA GLU A 137 7.58 14.83 9.33
C GLU A 137 7.70 14.65 10.86
N LYS A 138 7.33 13.50 11.42
CA LYS A 138 7.48 13.19 12.85
C LYS A 138 8.96 13.27 13.29
N VAL A 139 9.89 12.75 12.50
CA VAL A 139 11.34 12.84 12.77
C VAL A 139 11.81 14.30 12.83
N ARG A 140 11.16 15.20 12.08
CA ARG A 140 11.46 16.65 12.08
C ARG A 140 10.70 17.43 13.17
N GLY A 141 10.09 16.73 14.14
CA GLY A 141 9.30 17.34 15.23
C GLY A 141 7.89 17.78 14.82
N GLY A 142 7.39 17.27 13.68
CA GLY A 142 6.04 17.50 13.17
C GLY A 142 5.15 16.26 13.29
N GLY A 143 4.29 16.06 12.27
CA GLY A 143 3.35 14.93 12.19
C GLY A 143 1.90 15.38 12.28
N ARG A 144 1.00 14.60 11.68
CA ARG A 144 -0.42 14.93 11.48
C ARG A 144 -1.13 15.36 12.76
N PHE A 145 -0.99 14.63 13.87
CA PHE A 145 -1.65 14.98 15.13
C PHE A 145 -1.10 16.27 15.74
N LEU A 146 0.23 16.45 15.79
CA LEU A 146 0.84 17.68 16.30
C LEU A 146 0.48 18.89 15.43
N ASN A 147 0.47 18.71 14.10
CA ASN A 147 0.00 19.72 13.16
C ASN A 147 -1.48 20.05 13.39
N TYR A 148 -2.33 19.04 13.62
CA TYR A 148 -3.74 19.24 13.98
C TYR A 148 -3.87 20.06 15.28
N GLN A 149 -3.20 19.64 16.36
CA GLN A 149 -3.20 20.33 17.65
C GLN A 149 -2.75 21.80 17.53
N ARG A 150 -1.67 22.06 16.78
CA ARG A 150 -1.18 23.41 16.52
C ARG A 150 -2.22 24.25 15.77
N ASN A 151 -2.86 23.68 14.75
CA ASN A 151 -3.85 24.39 13.93
C ASN A 151 -5.15 24.70 14.69
N ILE A 152 -5.64 23.79 15.53
CA ILE A 152 -6.84 24.05 16.35
C ILE A 152 -6.57 25.09 17.43
N THR A 153 -5.36 25.12 17.99
CA THR A 153 -4.98 26.07 19.06
C THR A 153 -4.78 27.49 18.51
N ALA A 154 -4.34 27.62 17.25
CA ALA A 154 -4.07 28.90 16.62
C ALA A 154 -5.33 29.63 16.08
N ARG A 155 -6.53 29.04 16.20
CA ARG A 155 -7.76 29.58 15.60
C ARG A 155 -8.89 29.78 16.63
N PRO A 156 -9.81 30.73 16.41
CA PRO A 156 -11.00 30.86 17.24
C PRO A 156 -11.87 29.59 17.17
N LYS A 157 -12.24 29.03 18.33
CA LYS A 157 -13.04 27.80 18.42
C LYS A 157 -14.39 27.90 17.68
N ALA A 158 -14.97 29.10 17.61
CA ALA A 158 -16.23 29.36 16.91
C ALA A 158 -16.15 29.04 15.40
N GLU A 159 -14.97 29.14 14.79
CA GLU A 159 -14.74 28.87 13.37
C GLU A 159 -14.54 27.38 13.07
N LEU A 160 -14.24 26.57 14.10
CA LEU A 160 -13.86 25.16 13.98
C LEU A 160 -14.93 24.20 14.51
N ARG A 161 -16.21 24.62 14.55
CA ARG A 161 -17.31 23.85 15.16
C ARG A 161 -17.31 22.37 14.76
N ASN A 162 -17.28 22.07 13.47
CA ASN A 162 -17.41 20.70 12.98
C ASN A 162 -16.17 19.86 13.30
N ILE A 163 -14.97 20.45 13.18
CA ILE A 163 -13.71 19.76 13.49
C ILE A 163 -13.59 19.48 14.99
N LEU A 164 -14.03 20.40 15.85
CA LEU A 164 -14.05 20.19 17.29
C LEU A 164 -15.09 19.16 17.72
N ALA A 165 -16.20 19.03 16.98
CA ALA A 165 -17.22 18.00 17.23
C ALA A 165 -16.71 16.58 16.97
N CYS A 166 -15.67 16.42 16.14
CA CYS A 166 -15.08 15.12 15.89
C CYS A 166 -14.30 14.56 17.10
N GLN A 167 -13.92 15.39 18.07
CA GLN A 167 -13.24 14.98 19.31
C GLN A 167 -12.00 14.10 19.08
N TRP A 168 -11.22 14.41 18.04
CA TRP A 168 -10.07 13.60 17.66
C TRP A 168 -9.03 13.49 18.78
N SER A 169 -8.57 12.27 19.02
CA SER A 169 -7.51 11.93 19.98
C SER A 169 -6.22 11.52 19.26
N PRO A 170 -5.09 11.40 19.97
CA PRO A 170 -3.86 10.86 19.37
C PRO A 170 -4.06 9.49 18.73
N GLU A 171 -4.86 8.62 19.34
CA GLU A 171 -5.12 7.25 18.90
C GLU A 171 -5.78 7.19 17.51
N ASP A 172 -6.60 8.19 17.16
CA ASP A 172 -7.23 8.30 15.83
C ASP A 172 -6.20 8.56 14.70
N PHE A 173 -5.00 9.02 15.06
CA PHE A 173 -3.89 9.28 14.14
C PHE A 173 -2.83 8.18 14.15
N GLU A 174 -3.00 7.16 14.99
CA GLU A 174 -2.16 5.98 14.93
C GLU A 174 -2.37 5.28 13.59
N VAL A 175 -1.26 4.85 13.01
CA VAL A 175 -1.19 4.45 11.61
C VAL A 175 -2.14 3.28 11.33
N GLU A 176 -2.09 2.24 12.15
CA GLU A 176 -2.93 1.05 11.99
C GLU A 176 -4.41 1.36 12.22
N THR A 177 -4.73 2.19 13.22
CA THR A 177 -6.11 2.65 13.48
C THR A 177 -6.67 3.40 12.27
N ALA A 178 -5.92 4.37 11.75
CA ALA A 178 -6.31 5.12 10.57
C ALA A 178 -6.44 4.20 9.35
N PHE A 179 -5.50 3.28 9.14
CA PHE A 179 -5.55 2.33 8.03
C PHE A 179 -6.81 1.48 8.07
N GLU A 180 -7.17 0.97 9.24
CA GLU A 180 -8.37 0.15 9.43
C GLU A 180 -9.67 0.89 9.10
N VAL A 181 -9.77 2.17 9.47
CA VAL A 181 -10.90 3.02 9.12
C VAL A 181 -10.96 3.27 7.60
N PHE A 182 -9.84 3.61 6.98
CA PHE A 182 -9.76 3.83 5.52
C PHE A 182 -10.08 2.56 4.74
N LEU A 183 -9.56 1.41 5.19
CA LEU A 183 -9.82 0.12 4.60
C LEU A 183 -11.30 -0.25 4.71
N THR A 184 -11.94 0.03 5.84
CA THR A 184 -13.38 -0.17 6.02
C THR A 184 -14.19 0.59 4.97
N PHE A 185 -13.93 1.90 4.78
CA PHE A 185 -14.63 2.69 3.75
C PHE A 185 -14.38 2.16 2.33
N THR A 186 -13.15 1.73 2.06
CA THR A 186 -12.75 1.19 0.75
C THR A 186 -13.50 -0.10 0.45
N LEU A 187 -13.52 -1.03 1.42
CA LEU A 187 -14.17 -2.32 1.28
C LEU A 187 -15.70 -2.19 1.23
N ASP A 188 -16.30 -1.24 1.97
CA ASP A 188 -17.73 -0.93 1.84
C ASP A 188 -18.07 -0.47 0.42
N GLY A 189 -17.27 0.44 -0.15
CA GLY A 189 -17.47 0.91 -1.51
C GLY A 189 -17.32 -0.19 -2.58
N ILE A 190 -16.33 -1.06 -2.42
CA ILE A 190 -16.12 -2.23 -3.28
C ILE A 190 -17.28 -3.22 -3.15
N CYS A 191 -17.65 -3.58 -1.91
CA CYS A 191 -18.69 -4.59 -1.67
C CYS A 191 -20.09 -4.10 -2.08
N ALA A 192 -20.35 -2.79 -2.06
CA ALA A 192 -21.60 -2.24 -2.59
C ALA A 192 -21.84 -2.62 -4.07
N GLN A 193 -20.79 -2.90 -4.84
CA GLN A 193 -20.90 -3.38 -6.22
C GLN A 193 -21.47 -4.81 -6.33
N LEU A 194 -21.38 -5.61 -5.26
CA LEU A 194 -22.05 -6.92 -5.17
C LEU A 194 -23.55 -6.75 -4.93
N ASP A 195 -23.91 -5.84 -4.02
CA ASP A 195 -25.29 -5.65 -3.57
C ASP A 195 -26.20 -5.04 -4.64
N GLU A 196 -25.67 -4.13 -5.47
CA GLU A 196 -26.40 -3.60 -6.63
C GLU A 196 -26.89 -4.69 -7.60
N ARG A 197 -26.21 -5.85 -7.62
CA ARG A 197 -26.59 -6.98 -8.47
C ARG A 197 -27.66 -7.87 -7.83
N ALA A 198 -27.63 -8.04 -6.51
CA ALA A 198 -28.68 -8.75 -5.79
C ALA A 198 -30.04 -8.07 -5.98
N ASN A 199 -30.06 -6.74 -6.06
CA ASN A 199 -31.27 -5.94 -6.25
C ASN A 199 -31.71 -5.78 -7.72
N LYS A 200 -30.92 -6.23 -8.71
CA LYS A 200 -31.25 -6.17 -10.15
C LYS A 200 -31.71 -7.52 -10.74
N LYS A 201 -31.85 -8.56 -9.91
CA LYS A 201 -32.43 -9.87 -10.27
C LYS A 201 -33.84 -9.99 -9.72
#